data_AF-A0A8B6XYK7-F1
#
_entry.id   AF-A0A8B6XYK7-F1
#
_cell.length_a   1.000
_cell.length_b   1.000
_cell.length_c   1.000
_cell.angle_alpha   90.00
_cell.angle_beta   90.00
_cell.angle_gamma   90.00
#
_symmetry.space_group_name_H-M   'P 1'
#
loop_
_entity.id
_entity.type
_entity.pdbx_description
1 polymer ?
#
loop_
_entity_poly.entity_id
_entity_poly.type
_entity_poly.pdbx_seq_one_letter_code
_entity_poly.pdbx_strand_id
1 'polypeptide(L)'
;MVDYQPVERFLTFINISSHTGQNLADTLLQYLSDQNIDYKNCRGQTYDNASNISGKYIGMQQILKNKNSLVDYIPCVADSLNLVGQSAVDCCVEAVSFFNILNRLYTFFVASTHRWDVMMTHVKNQPECLVPKHPSDTRWSARADAAKAVFKGYHQLQSAFQEISGDCNQNGSTRNEASSLAKHMDTIEVAL
;
A
#
# COMPACT_ATOMS: atom_id res chain seq x y z
N MET A 1 11.97 -25.20 13.76
CA MET A 1 13.25 -24.67 14.26
C MET A 1 14.36 -25.51 13.68
N VAL A 2 15.36 -24.88 13.08
CA VAL A 2 16.63 -25.55 12.75
C VAL A 2 17.64 -24.86 13.65
N ASP A 3 18.37 -25.62 14.45
CA ASP A 3 19.34 -25.09 15.41
C ASP A 3 18.77 -24.01 16.36
N TYR A 4 17.57 -24.26 16.91
CA TYR A 4 16.83 -23.35 17.81
C TYR A 4 16.45 -21.98 17.21
N GLN A 5 16.59 -21.80 15.89
CA GLN A 5 16.17 -20.57 15.21
C GLN A 5 14.80 -20.74 14.56
N PRO A 6 13.96 -19.68 14.55
CA PRO A 6 12.77 -19.65 13.71
C PRO A 6 13.18 -19.74 12.24
N VAL A 7 12.40 -20.49 11.46
CA VAL A 7 12.61 -20.66 10.01
C VAL A 7 11.32 -20.31 9.32
N GLU A 8 11.39 -19.37 8.38
CA GLU A 8 10.27 -19.01 7.52
C GLU A 8 10.35 -19.80 6.22
N ARG A 9 9.21 -20.34 5.78
CA ARG A 9 9.09 -21.05 4.51
C ARG A 9 7.80 -20.67 3.82
N PHE A 10 7.92 -20.17 2.59
CA PHE A 10 6.78 -20.06 1.69
C PHE A 10 6.32 -21.46 1.27
N LEU A 11 5.01 -21.72 1.36
CA LEU A 11 4.44 -23.02 1.02
C LEU A 11 3.82 -23.01 -0.38
N THR A 12 2.81 -22.16 -0.62
CA THR A 12 2.16 -22.05 -1.93
C THR A 12 1.22 -20.84 -2.02
N PHE A 13 0.67 -20.61 -3.21
CA PHE A 13 -0.59 -19.90 -3.40
C PHE A 13 -1.73 -20.90 -3.59
N ILE A 14 -2.87 -20.65 -2.94
CA ILE A 14 -4.06 -21.50 -3.05
C ILE A 14 -5.15 -20.70 -3.75
N ASN A 15 -5.72 -21.28 -4.81
CA ASN A 15 -6.89 -20.70 -5.46
C ASN A 15 -8.14 -20.97 -4.60
N ILE A 16 -8.87 -19.92 -4.25
CA ILE A 16 -10.07 -19.99 -3.41
C ILE A 16 -11.32 -19.78 -4.26
N SER A 17 -12.37 -20.54 -3.98
CA SER A 17 -13.66 -20.43 -4.67
C SER A 17 -14.65 -19.51 -3.95
N SER A 18 -14.39 -19.17 -2.69
CA SER A 18 -15.22 -18.27 -1.88
C SER A 18 -14.37 -17.51 -0.86
N HIS A 19 -14.83 -16.32 -0.48
CA HIS A 19 -14.19 -15.49 0.54
C HIS A 19 -14.80 -15.65 1.94
N THR A 20 -15.69 -16.63 2.16
CA THR A 20 -16.26 -16.87 3.49
C THR A 20 -15.23 -17.46 4.44
N GLY A 21 -15.32 -17.12 5.73
CA GLY A 21 -14.39 -17.67 6.73
C GLY A 21 -14.37 -19.20 6.78
N GLN A 22 -15.52 -19.84 6.52
CA GLN A 22 -15.65 -21.30 6.43
C GLN A 22 -14.87 -21.87 5.24
N ASN A 23 -15.07 -21.34 4.03
CA ASN A 23 -14.35 -21.82 2.86
C ASN A 23 -12.84 -21.65 3.03
N LEU A 24 -12.40 -20.50 3.55
CA LEU A 24 -10.98 -20.25 3.81
C LEU A 24 -10.39 -21.24 4.83
N ALA A 25 -11.11 -21.53 5.92
CA ALA A 25 -10.67 -22.50 6.92
C ALA A 25 -10.57 -23.91 6.35
N ASP A 26 -11.59 -24.35 5.60
CA ASP A 26 -11.63 -25.69 5.02
C ASP A 26 -10.53 -25.88 3.97
N THR A 27 -10.33 -24.86 3.11
CA THR A 27 -9.25 -24.86 2.12
C THR A 27 -7.87 -24.92 2.78
N LEU A 28 -7.62 -24.16 3.84
CA LEU A 28 -6.36 -24.20 4.57
C LEU A 28 -6.12 -25.58 5.21
N LEU A 29 -7.13 -26.12 5.89
CA LEU A 29 -7.01 -27.42 6.59
C LEU A 29 -6.81 -28.57 5.61
N GLN A 30 -7.51 -28.56 4.47
CA GLN A 30 -7.30 -29.52 3.41
C GLN A 30 -5.86 -29.45 2.89
N TYR A 31 -5.37 -28.24 2.59
CA TYR A 31 -4.00 -28.07 2.13
C TYR A 31 -2.97 -28.57 3.15
N LEU A 32 -3.10 -28.22 4.43
CA LEU A 32 -2.20 -28.72 5.48
C LEU A 32 -2.22 -30.24 5.56
N SER A 33 -3.40 -30.86 5.49
CA SER A 33 -3.56 -32.31 5.45
C SER A 33 -2.85 -32.92 4.24
N ASP A 34 -3.02 -32.35 3.06
CA ASP A 34 -2.39 -32.84 1.82
C ASP A 34 -0.85 -32.75 1.87
N GLN A 35 -0.33 -31.76 2.61
CA GLN A 35 1.11 -31.62 2.87
C GLN A 35 1.62 -32.45 4.06
N ASN A 36 0.78 -33.29 4.66
CA ASN A 36 1.08 -34.05 5.89
C ASN A 36 1.52 -33.15 7.07
N ILE A 37 0.99 -31.92 7.13
CA ILE A 37 1.19 -30.99 8.24
C ILE A 37 0.01 -31.13 9.19
N ASP A 38 0.24 -31.72 10.36
CA ASP A 38 -0.80 -31.85 11.38
C ASP A 38 -1.12 -30.49 12.01
N TYR A 39 -2.31 -29.97 11.72
CA TYR A 39 -2.83 -28.72 12.28
C TYR A 39 -2.87 -28.71 13.82
N LYS A 40 -2.95 -29.87 14.48
CA LYS A 40 -2.88 -29.95 15.95
C LYS A 40 -1.53 -29.48 16.51
N ASN A 41 -0.48 -29.44 15.69
CA ASN A 41 0.83 -28.92 16.07
C ASN A 41 0.99 -27.42 15.84
N CYS A 42 0.05 -26.78 15.14
CA CYS A 42 0.04 -25.33 14.98
C CYS A 42 -0.23 -24.63 16.34
N ARG A 43 0.40 -23.46 16.54
CA ARG A 43 0.26 -22.67 17.78
C ARG A 43 -0.11 -21.20 17.54
N GLY A 44 0.01 -20.73 16.30
CA GLY A 44 -0.30 -19.35 15.95
C GLY A 44 -0.93 -19.27 14.57
N GLN A 45 -1.76 -18.24 14.39
CA GLN A 45 -2.34 -17.85 13.11
C GLN A 45 -2.33 -16.31 13.02
N THR A 46 -1.95 -15.76 11.87
CA THR A 46 -1.85 -14.30 11.69
C THR A 46 -2.26 -13.90 10.27
N TYR A 47 -3.13 -12.91 10.17
CA TYR A 47 -3.70 -12.39 8.92
C TYR A 47 -4.16 -10.94 9.13
N ASP A 48 -4.62 -10.29 8.07
CA ASP A 48 -5.22 -8.95 8.13
C ASP A 48 -6.51 -8.91 8.98
N ASN A 49 -7.02 -7.70 9.19
CA ASN A 49 -8.22 -7.45 10.00
C ASN A 49 -9.53 -7.62 9.18
N ALA A 50 -9.49 -8.28 8.02
CA ALA A 50 -10.70 -8.51 7.23
C ALA A 50 -11.70 -9.37 8.02
N SER A 51 -12.98 -9.03 7.98
CA SER A 51 -14.00 -9.61 8.86
C SER A 51 -14.23 -11.11 8.61
N ASN A 52 -14.05 -11.57 7.39
CA ASN A 52 -14.12 -12.98 6.99
C ASN A 52 -12.97 -13.84 7.56
N ILE A 53 -11.83 -13.23 7.89
CA ILE A 53 -10.67 -13.94 8.42
C ILE A 53 -10.55 -13.72 9.93
N SER A 54 -10.52 -12.46 10.37
CA SER A 54 -10.34 -12.04 11.77
C SER A 54 -11.63 -12.09 12.61
N GLY A 55 -12.78 -12.34 11.98
CA GLY A 55 -14.08 -12.29 12.65
C GLY A 55 -14.18 -13.18 13.89
N LYS A 56 -14.72 -12.62 14.98
CA LYS A 56 -14.87 -13.28 16.27
C LYS A 56 -15.84 -14.47 16.28
N TYR A 57 -16.82 -14.48 15.38
CA TYR A 57 -17.90 -15.48 15.41
C TYR A 57 -17.85 -16.46 14.24
N ILE A 58 -17.71 -15.93 13.02
CA ILE A 58 -17.74 -16.70 11.77
C ILE A 58 -16.48 -16.51 10.91
N GLY A 59 -15.48 -15.82 11.45
CA GLY A 59 -14.21 -15.64 10.77
C GLY A 59 -13.40 -16.93 10.75
N MET A 60 -12.53 -17.07 9.75
CA MET A 60 -11.60 -18.20 9.65
C MET A 60 -10.88 -18.43 10.99
N GLN A 61 -10.44 -17.36 11.67
CA GLN A 61 -9.71 -17.47 12.93
C GLN A 61 -10.48 -18.23 14.00
N GLN A 62 -11.78 -17.96 14.13
CA GLN A 62 -12.62 -18.58 15.14
C GLN A 62 -12.86 -20.06 14.80
N ILE A 63 -13.08 -20.35 13.52
CA ILE A 63 -13.29 -21.72 13.03
C ILE A 63 -12.05 -22.58 13.28
N LEU A 64 -10.86 -22.02 13.01
CA LEU A 64 -9.57 -22.64 13.27
C LEU A 64 -9.32 -22.82 14.77
N LYS A 65 -9.66 -21.83 15.60
CA LYS A 65 -9.55 -21.91 17.08
C LYS A 65 -10.44 -23.00 17.66
N ASN A 66 -11.65 -23.18 17.12
CA ASN A 66 -12.57 -24.23 17.56
C ASN A 66 -12.03 -25.64 17.26
N LYS A 67 -11.22 -25.80 16.20
CA LYS A 67 -10.59 -27.08 15.85
C LYS A 67 -9.30 -27.35 16.62
N ASN A 68 -8.59 -26.30 17.05
CA ASN A 68 -7.41 -26.40 17.90
C ASN A 68 -7.35 -25.20 18.87
N SER A 69 -7.70 -25.45 20.13
CA SER A 69 -7.73 -24.41 21.17
C SER A 69 -6.36 -23.80 21.47
N LEU A 70 -5.26 -24.45 21.05
CA LEU A 70 -3.88 -23.99 21.25
C LEU A 70 -3.38 -23.05 20.14
N VAL A 71 -4.16 -22.79 19.08
CA VAL A 71 -3.75 -21.89 17.99
C VAL A 71 -4.21 -20.48 18.31
N ASP A 72 -3.32 -19.61 18.76
CA ASP A 72 -3.67 -18.22 19.07
C ASP A 72 -3.70 -17.34 17.81
N TYR A 73 -4.75 -16.53 17.71
CA TYR A 73 -4.84 -15.51 16.67
C TYR A 73 -4.08 -14.26 17.08
N ILE A 74 -3.15 -13.85 16.23
CA ILE A 74 -2.38 -12.61 16.37
C ILE A 74 -2.72 -11.73 15.17
N PRO A 75 -3.41 -10.60 15.34
CA PRO A 75 -3.74 -9.72 14.24
C PRO A 75 -2.47 -9.17 13.59
N CYS A 76 -2.52 -8.94 12.28
CA CYS A 76 -1.42 -8.34 11.57
C CYS A 76 -1.10 -6.95 12.13
N VAL A 77 0.13 -6.80 12.66
CA VAL A 77 0.61 -5.53 13.20
C VAL A 77 0.71 -4.49 12.08
N ALA A 78 1.07 -4.89 10.86
CA ALA A 78 1.19 -3.95 9.74
C ALA A 78 -0.16 -3.32 9.36
N ASP A 79 -1.25 -4.11 9.35
CA ASP A 79 -2.60 -3.59 9.11
C ASP A 79 -3.08 -2.70 10.25
N SER A 80 -2.80 -3.12 11.49
CA SER A 80 -3.15 -2.33 12.68
C SER A 80 -2.42 -0.98 12.69
N LEU A 81 -1.14 -0.95 12.34
CA LEU A 81 -0.37 0.28 12.17
C LEU A 81 -0.88 1.13 11.02
N ASN A 82 -1.29 0.51 9.90
CA ASN A 82 -1.89 1.24 8.79
C ASN A 82 -3.18 1.96 9.20
N LEU A 83 -4.04 1.29 10.00
CA LEU A 83 -5.27 1.89 10.53
C LEU A 83 -5.00 3.05 11.49
N VAL A 84 -3.99 2.92 12.36
CA VAL A 84 -3.57 4.03 13.25
C VAL A 84 -3.06 5.21 12.42
N GLY A 85 -2.21 4.95 11.43
CA GLY A 85 -1.68 5.98 10.53
C GLY A 85 -2.80 6.69 9.75
N GLN A 86 -3.76 5.94 9.21
CA GLN A 86 -4.92 6.50 8.53
C GLN A 86 -5.74 7.38 9.48
N SER A 87 -6.03 6.91 10.68
CA SER A 87 -6.79 7.67 11.68
C SER A 87 -6.08 8.97 12.09
N ALA A 88 -4.74 8.93 12.20
CA ALA A 88 -3.93 10.09 12.53
C ALA A 88 -3.90 11.13 11.39
N VAL A 89 -3.94 10.68 10.13
CA VAL A 89 -4.10 11.58 8.98
C VAL A 89 -5.51 12.17 8.98
N ASP A 90 -6.55 11.35 9.11
CA ASP A 90 -7.95 11.77 8.98
C ASP A 90 -8.39 12.75 10.06
N CYS A 91 -7.73 12.78 11.21
CA CYS A 91 -8.01 13.76 12.27
C CYS A 91 -7.32 15.12 12.05
N CYS A 92 -6.47 15.28 11.03
CA CYS A 92 -5.74 16.52 10.74
C CYS A 92 -5.98 16.97 9.29
N VAL A 93 -6.66 18.11 9.12
CA VAL A 93 -7.05 18.64 7.80
C VAL A 93 -5.84 18.91 6.92
N GLU A 94 -4.76 19.42 7.50
CA GLU A 94 -3.50 19.72 6.83
C GLU A 94 -2.83 18.44 6.34
N ALA A 95 -2.83 17.38 7.15
CA ALA A 95 -2.30 16.08 6.76
C ALA A 95 -3.12 15.45 5.62
N VAL A 96 -4.46 15.53 5.70
CA VAL A 96 -5.35 15.10 4.61
C VAL A 96 -5.05 15.88 3.32
N SER A 97 -4.90 17.21 3.41
CA SER A 97 -4.55 18.06 2.27
C SER A 97 -3.22 17.64 1.64
N PHE A 98 -2.20 17.45 2.45
CA PHE A 98 -0.87 17.00 2.01
C PHE A 98 -0.93 15.67 1.25
N PHE A 99 -1.57 14.64 1.81
CA PHE A 99 -1.66 13.33 1.13
C PHE A 99 -2.53 13.38 -0.14
N ASN A 100 -3.56 14.23 -0.17
CA ASN A 100 -4.34 14.48 -1.39
C ASN A 100 -3.47 15.13 -2.48
N ILE A 101 -2.59 16.05 -2.12
CA ILE A 101 -1.65 16.67 -3.06
C ILE A 101 -0.69 15.60 -3.61
N LEU A 102 -0.07 14.79 -2.76
CA LEU A 102 0.80 13.69 -3.20
C LEU A 102 0.08 12.76 -4.19
N ASN A 103 -1.17 12.41 -3.90
CA ASN A 103 -1.98 11.58 -4.79
C ASN A 103 -2.22 12.27 -6.14
N ARG A 104 -2.63 13.55 -6.14
CA ARG A 104 -2.85 14.32 -7.37
C ARG A 104 -1.60 14.43 -8.24
N LEU A 105 -0.43 14.67 -7.64
CA LEU A 105 0.85 14.71 -8.35
C LEU A 105 1.11 13.37 -9.05
N TYR A 106 0.93 12.25 -8.34
CA TYR A 106 1.12 10.91 -8.89
C TYR A 106 0.11 10.58 -10.00
N THR A 107 -1.19 10.78 -9.75
CA THR A 107 -2.26 10.46 -10.71
C THR A 107 -2.12 11.25 -12.00
N PHE A 108 -1.67 12.51 -11.92
CA PHE A 108 -1.41 13.32 -13.11
C PHE A 108 -0.43 12.64 -14.06
N PHE A 109 0.72 12.17 -13.56
CA PHE A 109 1.73 11.53 -14.41
C PHE A 109 1.29 10.17 -14.94
N VAL A 110 0.70 9.32 -14.09
CA VAL A 110 0.31 7.95 -14.50
C VAL A 110 -0.84 7.93 -15.49
N ALA A 111 -1.69 8.97 -15.50
CA ALA A 111 -2.81 9.03 -16.42
C ALA A 111 -2.40 9.26 -17.90
N SER A 112 -1.12 9.33 -18.25
CA SER A 112 -0.64 9.30 -19.64
C SER A 112 0.79 8.78 -19.73
N THR A 113 1.07 7.87 -20.67
CA THR A 113 2.43 7.38 -20.93
C THR A 113 3.38 8.51 -21.29
N HIS A 114 2.92 9.51 -22.05
CA HIS A 114 3.74 10.67 -22.38
C HIS A 114 4.09 11.52 -21.14
N ARG A 115 3.11 11.80 -20.27
CA ARG A 115 3.36 12.55 -19.03
C ARG A 115 4.31 11.80 -18.10
N TRP A 116 4.16 10.48 -18.03
CA TRP A 116 5.07 9.61 -17.32
C TRP A 116 6.50 9.71 -17.86
N ASP A 117 6.69 9.64 -19.17
CA ASP A 117 8.00 9.72 -19.81
C ASP A 117 8.69 11.08 -19.58
N VAL A 118 7.94 12.19 -19.63
CA VAL A 118 8.45 13.52 -19.29
C VAL A 118 8.96 13.53 -17.84
N MET A 119 8.15 13.08 -16.88
CA MET A 119 8.56 13.01 -15.48
C MET A 119 9.78 12.11 -15.27
N MET A 120 9.84 10.96 -15.94
CA MET A 120 10.99 10.06 -15.87
C MET A 120 12.26 10.69 -16.45
N THR A 121 12.17 11.58 -17.44
CA THR A 121 13.31 12.32 -17.98
C THR A 121 13.89 13.29 -16.95
N HIS A 122 13.05 13.91 -16.13
CA HIS A 122 13.50 14.78 -15.03
C HIS A 122 14.06 13.98 -13.84
N VAL A 123 13.43 12.85 -13.50
CA VAL A 123 13.76 12.05 -12.32
C VAL A 123 14.97 11.11 -12.53
N LYS A 124 15.08 10.43 -13.68
CA LYS A 124 16.16 9.43 -13.92
C LYS A 124 17.55 10.05 -14.01
N ASN A 125 17.64 11.33 -14.36
CA ASN A 125 18.92 12.01 -14.53
C ASN A 125 19.54 12.45 -13.19
N GLN A 126 18.90 12.17 -12.06
CA GLN A 126 19.32 12.61 -10.73
C GLN A 126 19.46 11.42 -9.76
N PRO A 127 20.66 11.13 -9.23
CA PRO A 127 20.91 9.94 -8.42
C PRO A 127 20.11 9.86 -7.12
N GLU A 128 19.72 11.01 -6.56
CA GLU A 128 19.01 11.06 -5.28
C GLU A 128 17.49 11.00 -5.42
N CYS A 129 16.95 11.21 -6.62
CA CYS A 129 15.53 11.25 -6.87
C CYS A 129 14.94 9.83 -6.89
N LEU A 130 13.71 9.70 -6.36
CA LEU A 130 12.95 8.46 -6.41
C LEU A 130 11.76 8.64 -7.34
N VAL A 131 11.36 7.55 -7.99
CA VAL A 131 10.14 7.53 -8.80
C VAL A 131 8.93 7.67 -7.86
N PRO A 132 8.03 8.64 -8.10
CA PRO A 132 6.80 8.76 -7.33
C PRO A 132 5.99 7.46 -7.33
N LYS A 133 5.45 7.11 -6.17
CA LYS A 133 4.59 5.93 -6.00
C LYS A 133 3.17 6.36 -5.64
N HIS A 134 2.20 5.51 -5.97
CA HIS A 134 0.84 5.68 -5.50
C HIS A 134 0.82 5.66 -3.96
N PRO A 135 0.29 6.69 -3.28
CA PRO A 135 0.03 6.64 -1.84
C PRO A 135 -1.12 5.67 -1.60
N SER A 136 -0.79 4.39 -1.38
CA SER A 136 -1.79 3.33 -1.21
C SER A 136 -2.47 3.39 0.14
N ASP A 137 -3.80 3.28 0.14
CA ASP A 137 -4.59 3.25 1.38
C ASP A 137 -4.35 1.98 2.21
N THR A 138 -3.96 0.88 1.54
CA THR A 138 -3.80 -0.45 2.14
C THR A 138 -2.37 -0.76 2.56
N ARG A 139 -1.38 0.05 2.18
CA ARG A 139 0.04 -0.18 2.50
C ARG A 139 0.63 1.07 3.12
N TRP A 140 0.77 1.07 4.44
CA TRP A 140 1.28 2.22 5.19
C TRP A 140 2.63 2.75 4.68
N SER A 141 3.53 1.84 4.28
CA SER A 141 4.84 2.20 3.72
C SER A 141 4.75 2.95 2.40
N ALA A 142 3.67 2.78 1.62
CA ALA A 142 3.50 3.47 0.34
C ALA A 142 3.32 4.98 0.51
N ARG A 143 2.67 5.42 1.61
CA ARG A 143 2.53 6.85 1.94
C ARG A 143 3.89 7.48 2.26
N ALA A 144 4.72 6.78 3.04
CA ALA A 144 6.07 7.23 3.36
C ALA A 144 6.98 7.25 2.12
N ASP A 145 6.90 6.23 1.27
CA ASP A 145 7.62 6.18 0.00
C ASP A 145 7.21 7.32 -0.95
N ALA A 146 5.90 7.60 -1.06
CA ALA A 146 5.37 8.68 -1.90
C ALA A 146 5.86 10.06 -1.40
N ALA A 147 5.75 10.33 -0.10
CA ALA A 147 6.26 11.55 0.51
C ALA A 147 7.78 11.70 0.29
N LYS A 148 8.54 10.63 0.49
CA LYS A 148 9.98 10.61 0.29
C LYS A 148 10.37 10.85 -1.17
N ALA A 149 9.61 10.31 -2.12
CA ALA A 149 9.87 10.51 -3.54
C ALA A 149 9.61 11.96 -3.97
N VAL A 150 8.52 12.57 -3.49
CA VAL A 150 8.24 13.98 -3.74
C VAL A 150 9.29 14.87 -3.06
N PHE A 151 9.69 14.58 -1.83
CA PHE A 151 10.75 15.31 -1.13
C PHE A 151 12.08 15.28 -1.91
N LYS A 152 12.53 14.10 -2.31
CA LYS A 152 13.81 13.91 -3.01
C LYS A 152 13.79 14.38 -4.46
N GLY A 153 12.62 14.46 -5.09
CA GLY A 153 12.44 14.86 -6.47
C GLY A 153 11.72 16.19 -6.63
N TYR A 154 11.62 17.01 -5.58
CA TYR A 154 10.72 18.14 -5.51
C TYR A 154 10.87 19.08 -6.72
N HIS A 155 12.09 19.57 -6.95
CA HIS A 155 12.39 20.47 -8.07
C HIS A 155 12.25 19.79 -9.44
N GLN A 156 12.59 18.50 -9.55
CA GLN A 156 12.49 17.73 -10.79
C GLN A 156 11.03 17.50 -11.18
N LEU A 157 10.17 17.16 -10.21
CA LEU A 157 8.73 17.01 -10.43
C LEU A 157 8.12 18.36 -10.79
N GLN A 158 8.48 19.43 -10.09
CA GLN A 158 8.02 20.78 -10.42
C GLN A 158 8.42 21.18 -11.86
N SER A 159 9.67 20.90 -12.24
CA SER A 159 10.16 21.16 -13.60
C SER A 159 9.39 20.37 -14.66
N ALA A 160 9.07 19.10 -14.37
CA ALA A 160 8.25 18.27 -15.25
C ALA A 160 6.83 18.84 -15.42
N PHE A 161 6.20 19.34 -14.35
CA PHE A 161 4.89 20.02 -14.47
C PHE A 161 4.99 21.32 -15.28
N GLN A 162 6.05 22.11 -15.08
CA GLN A 162 6.27 23.34 -15.84
C GLN A 162 6.46 23.06 -17.33
N GLU A 163 7.24 22.03 -17.69
CA GLU A 163 7.41 21.58 -19.08
C GLU A 163 6.06 21.21 -19.71
N ILE A 164 5.28 20.36 -19.06
CA ILE A 164 3.96 19.94 -19.56
C ILE A 164 2.99 21.12 -19.67
N SER A 165 3.08 22.10 -18.77
CA SER A 165 2.26 23.31 -18.85
C SER A 165 2.62 24.20 -20.05
N GLY A 166 3.89 24.20 -20.45
CA GLY A 166 4.43 24.94 -21.59
C GLY A 166 4.23 24.24 -22.94
N ASP A 167 3.99 22.92 -22.95
CA ASP A 167 3.84 22.14 -24.18
C ASP A 167 2.53 22.46 -24.92
N CYS A 168 2.64 23.15 -26.06
CA CYS A 168 1.50 23.52 -26.91
C CYS A 168 0.82 22.33 -27.60
N ASN A 169 1.43 21.14 -27.57
CA ASN A 169 0.83 19.91 -28.10
C ASN A 169 -0.12 19.25 -27.09
N GLN A 170 -0.06 19.63 -25.81
CA GLN A 170 -1.02 19.18 -24.80
C GLN A 170 -2.34 19.94 -24.91
N ASN A 171 -3.44 19.27 -24.59
CA ASN A 171 -4.74 19.95 -24.50
C ASN A 171 -4.75 21.00 -23.36
N GLY A 172 -5.60 22.02 -23.49
CA GLY A 172 -5.65 23.12 -22.53
C GLY A 172 -5.94 22.70 -21.08
N SER A 173 -6.72 21.64 -20.87
CA SER A 173 -7.00 21.12 -19.52
C SER A 173 -5.76 20.56 -18.85
N THR A 174 -4.99 19.72 -19.56
CA THR A 174 -3.73 19.15 -19.08
C THR A 174 -2.73 20.25 -18.73
N ARG A 175 -2.60 21.26 -19.60
CA ARG A 175 -1.67 22.38 -19.38
C ARG A 175 -2.04 23.20 -18.14
N ASN A 176 -3.34 23.50 -17.98
CA ASN A 176 -3.85 24.22 -16.83
C ASN A 176 -3.68 23.43 -15.53
N GLU A 177 -3.96 22.12 -15.56
CA GLU A 177 -3.77 21.24 -14.41
C GLU A 177 -2.28 21.15 -14.02
N ALA A 178 -1.38 20.98 -14.98
CA ALA A 178 0.06 20.97 -14.73
C ALA A 178 0.55 22.28 -14.11
N SER A 179 0.12 23.42 -14.66
CA SER A 179 0.45 24.75 -14.12
C SER A 179 -0.08 24.92 -12.70
N SER A 180 -1.30 24.46 -12.43
CA SER A 180 -1.91 24.49 -11.10
C SER A 180 -1.12 23.65 -10.10
N LEU A 181 -0.75 22.42 -10.47
CA LEU A 181 0.05 21.52 -9.62
C LEU A 181 1.45 22.10 -9.36
N ALA A 182 2.13 22.65 -10.36
CA ALA A 182 3.43 23.29 -10.19
C ALA A 182 3.38 24.46 -9.19
N LYS A 183 2.35 25.31 -9.28
CA LYS A 183 2.13 26.43 -8.34
C LYS A 183 1.74 25.96 -6.96
N HIS A 184 1.01 24.85 -6.85
CA HIS A 184 0.61 24.31 -5.57
C HIS A 184 1.80 23.78 -4.78
N MET A 185 2.82 23.27 -5.48
CA MET A 185 4.08 22.91 -4.84
C MET A 185 4.70 24.15 -4.14
N ASP A 186 4.66 25.34 -4.74
CA ASP A 186 5.19 26.58 -4.13
C ASP A 186 4.45 27.09 -2.88
N THR A 187 3.37 26.43 -2.44
CA THR A 187 2.62 26.83 -1.24
C THR A 187 3.30 26.32 0.04
N ILE A 188 3.18 27.06 1.15
CA ILE A 188 3.81 26.72 2.45
C ILE A 188 3.43 25.33 2.96
N GLU A 189 2.28 24.79 2.54
CA GLU A 189 1.77 23.47 2.90
C GLU A 189 2.56 22.32 2.25
N VAL A 190 3.34 22.62 1.20
CA VAL A 190 4.09 21.64 0.38
C VAL A 190 5.54 22.06 0.14
N ALA A 191 5.88 23.34 0.37
CA ALA A 191 7.21 23.88 0.23
C ALA A 191 8.17 23.24 1.26
N LEU A 192 9.24 22.64 0.76
CA LEU A 192 10.33 22.03 1.51
C LEU A 192 11.56 22.93 1.53
#